data_AF-A0A2E2WPA6-F1
#
_entry.id   AF-A0A2E2WPA6-F1
#
_cell.length_a   1.000
_cell.length_b   1.000
_cell.length_c   1.000
_cell.angle_alpha   90.00
_cell.angle_beta   90.00
_cell.angle_gamma   90.00
#
_symmetry.space_group_name_H-M   'P 1'
#
loop_
_entity.id
_entity.type
_entity.pdbx_description
1 polymer ?
#
loop_
_entity_poly.entity_id
_entity_poly.type
_entity_poly.pdbx_seq_one_letter_code
_entity_poly.pdbx_strand_id
1 'polypeptide(L)'
;MISITNISVRGVPKISSSDVDIGEEIGKGAYGIVHKGRWNGQSVAVKQVDASNIYNFAFLGIASSRYDGVVKDFINEAKVMASLEHKYILPLLAIITEDSWLGGTTLCFVMPMMDCSLYQLMIGKSELAEDGYFSPDPKSETYHPALFYRKLVFMKHMADGLTYLHGKDIMHRDLKSNNILIKRKRVNRDGRRVLHYRPVIADYGLAAQDRIVQSSINPTYYNGNFSCHLPWSAPETFRSRFRYESDVYSLGIIFLEVFSGLCPYTGNYQQFSSDAVEQGLRPNIMLNKEETEHYRATHWAQHLPAVFELIKACWHETPEQRPSARRCSERLGRLCQLENTAPRDPQAEEIDRLTRQCDELQRKKDELEAEKERLDRENTKLRNEQKSHWRSSPNSFFGCPGAPTGEAQALRAAGHRRSASI
;
A
#
# COMPACT_ATOMS: atom_id res chain seq x y z
N MET A 1 7.57 -34.10 -1.56
CA MET A 1 7.27 -32.97 -2.45
C MET A 1 5.79 -32.98 -2.78
N ILE A 2 5.05 -32.06 -2.19
CA ILE A 2 3.62 -31.81 -2.42
C ILE A 2 3.46 -31.35 -3.87
N SER A 3 2.55 -31.99 -4.61
CA SER A 3 2.23 -31.57 -5.97
C SER A 3 1.45 -30.25 -5.95
N ILE A 4 2.01 -29.20 -6.55
CA ILE A 4 1.38 -27.86 -6.58
C ILE A 4 0.27 -27.75 -7.63
N THR A 5 0.28 -28.62 -8.64
CA THR A 5 -0.72 -28.63 -9.72
C THR A 5 -2.11 -28.97 -9.19
N ASN A 6 -2.21 -29.73 -8.10
CA ASN A 6 -3.46 -30.12 -7.46
C ASN A 6 -3.90 -29.20 -6.31
N ILE A 7 -3.18 -28.10 -6.06
CA ILE A 7 -3.59 -27.14 -5.03
C ILE A 7 -4.92 -26.49 -5.44
N SER A 8 -5.89 -26.60 -4.55
CA SER A 8 -7.17 -25.90 -4.65
C SER A 8 -7.54 -25.30 -3.30
N VAL A 9 -8.13 -24.12 -3.33
CA VAL A 9 -8.63 -23.41 -2.15
C VAL A 9 -10.09 -23.11 -2.40
N ARG A 10 -10.97 -23.55 -1.48
CA ARG A 10 -12.42 -23.43 -1.66
C ARG A 10 -12.81 -21.96 -1.85
N GLY A 11 -13.55 -21.67 -2.92
CA GLY A 11 -14.05 -20.32 -3.22
C GLY A 11 -13.02 -19.39 -3.86
N VAL A 12 -11.79 -19.85 -4.12
CA VAL A 12 -10.74 -19.06 -4.77
C VAL A 12 -10.39 -19.67 -6.12
N PRO A 13 -10.53 -18.92 -7.23
CA PRO A 13 -10.08 -19.34 -8.55
C PRO A 13 -8.59 -19.66 -8.56
N LYS A 14 -8.22 -20.79 -9.17
CA LYS A 14 -6.86 -21.06 -9.62
C LYS A 14 -6.77 -20.65 -11.09
N ILE A 15 -5.83 -19.76 -11.41
CA ILE A 15 -5.63 -19.23 -12.78
C ILE A 15 -4.21 -19.51 -13.26
N SER A 16 -3.97 -19.38 -14.56
CA SER A 16 -2.63 -19.47 -15.14
C SER A 16 -1.88 -18.14 -15.02
N SER A 17 -0.56 -18.19 -14.94
CA SER A 17 0.27 -16.98 -15.09
C SER A 17 0.04 -16.29 -16.43
N SER A 18 -0.31 -17.04 -17.48
CA SER A 18 -0.65 -16.50 -18.80
C SER A 18 -1.97 -15.71 -18.83
N ASP A 19 -2.85 -15.90 -17.83
CA ASP A 19 -4.11 -15.14 -17.72
C ASP A 19 -3.87 -13.72 -17.16
N VAL A 20 -2.69 -13.44 -16.60
CA VAL A 20 -2.35 -12.18 -15.94
C VAL A 20 -1.19 -11.51 -16.66
N ASP A 21 -1.37 -10.28 -17.10
CA ASP A 21 -0.29 -9.44 -17.60
C ASP A 21 0.51 -8.91 -16.40
N ILE A 22 1.63 -9.55 -16.07
CA ILE A 22 2.51 -9.19 -14.95
C ILE A 22 3.50 -8.13 -15.41
N GLY A 23 3.47 -6.97 -14.75
CA GLY A 23 4.34 -5.83 -15.03
C GLY A 23 5.44 -5.63 -13.99
N GLU A 24 5.75 -4.37 -13.75
CA GLU A 24 6.85 -3.92 -12.88
C GLU A 24 6.71 -4.40 -11.43
N GLU A 25 7.85 -4.59 -10.77
CA GLU A 25 7.93 -4.79 -9.32
C GLU A 25 7.49 -3.51 -8.60
N ILE A 26 6.54 -3.64 -7.68
CA ILE A 26 6.02 -2.54 -6.86
C ILE A 26 6.39 -2.66 -5.38
N GLY A 27 6.96 -3.80 -4.98
CA GLY A 27 7.48 -3.99 -3.64
C GLY A 27 8.18 -5.33 -3.46
N LYS A 28 9.17 -5.35 -2.57
CA LYS A 28 9.89 -6.56 -2.17
C LYS A 28 10.00 -6.59 -0.66
N GLY A 29 9.58 -7.71 -0.07
CA GLY A 29 9.57 -7.91 1.37
C GLY A 29 10.15 -9.27 1.76
N ALA A 30 10.07 -9.59 3.05
CA ALA A 30 10.53 -10.86 3.60
C ALA A 30 9.76 -12.08 3.05
N TYR A 31 8.53 -11.87 2.57
CA TYR A 31 7.61 -12.92 2.15
C TYR A 31 7.56 -13.13 0.62
N GLY A 32 8.29 -12.31 -0.15
CA GLY A 32 8.17 -12.35 -1.61
C GLY A 32 8.34 -11.01 -2.31
N ILE A 33 8.10 -11.07 -3.61
CA ILE A 33 8.08 -9.91 -4.51
C ILE A 33 6.65 -9.66 -4.94
N VAL A 34 6.23 -8.40 -4.96
CA VAL A 34 4.91 -7.98 -5.41
C VAL A 34 5.07 -7.24 -6.73
N HIS A 35 4.38 -7.72 -7.75
CA HIS A 35 4.29 -7.10 -9.05
C HIS A 35 2.94 -6.43 -9.24
N LYS A 36 2.92 -5.35 -9.99
CA LYS A 36 1.69 -4.83 -10.59
C LYS A 36 1.27 -5.78 -11.71
N GLY A 37 -0.03 -5.97 -11.90
CA GLY A 37 -0.52 -6.72 -13.04
C GLY A 37 -1.91 -6.30 -13.50
N ARG A 38 -2.38 -6.94 -14.57
CA ARG A 38 -3.74 -6.78 -15.09
C ARG A 38 -4.39 -8.13 -15.32
N TRP A 39 -5.57 -8.33 -14.74
CA TRP A 39 -6.38 -9.55 -14.89
C TRP A 39 -7.82 -9.18 -15.19
N ASN A 40 -8.41 -9.74 -16.24
CA ASN A 40 -9.78 -9.41 -16.72
C ASN A 40 -10.01 -7.89 -16.88
N GLY A 41 -9.00 -7.17 -17.40
CA GLY A 41 -9.04 -5.72 -17.58
C GLY A 41 -8.87 -4.89 -16.30
N GLN A 42 -8.85 -5.50 -15.12
CA GLN A 42 -8.67 -4.82 -13.84
C GLN A 42 -7.21 -4.84 -13.36
N SER A 43 -6.77 -3.74 -12.76
CA SER A 43 -5.45 -3.69 -12.12
C SER A 43 -5.42 -4.55 -10.85
N VAL A 44 -4.43 -5.42 -10.75
CA VAL A 44 -4.21 -6.33 -9.63
C VAL A 44 -2.79 -6.21 -9.10
N ALA A 45 -2.57 -6.69 -7.88
CA ALA A 45 -1.25 -6.95 -7.32
C ALA A 45 -1.00 -8.46 -7.29
N VAL A 46 0.16 -8.89 -7.76
CA VAL A 46 0.57 -10.31 -7.80
C VAL A 46 1.74 -10.48 -6.83
N LYS A 47 1.48 -11.07 -5.65
CA LYS A 47 2.53 -11.39 -4.67
C LYS A 47 3.05 -12.79 -4.97
N GLN A 48 4.27 -12.86 -5.50
CA GLN A 48 5.00 -14.09 -5.71
C GLN A 48 5.77 -14.47 -4.44
N VAL A 49 5.55 -15.68 -3.94
CA VAL A 49 6.28 -16.20 -2.78
C VAL A 49 7.75 -16.41 -3.15
N ASP A 50 8.67 -15.98 -2.28
CA ASP A 50 10.09 -16.19 -2.49
C ASP A 50 10.46 -17.68 -2.28
N ALA A 51 10.62 -18.40 -3.39
CA ALA A 51 11.07 -19.78 -3.43
C ALA A 51 12.58 -19.91 -3.72
N SER A 52 13.35 -18.81 -3.78
CA SER A 52 14.76 -18.84 -4.19
C SER A 52 15.63 -19.73 -3.28
N ASN A 53 15.31 -19.76 -1.98
CA ASN A 53 15.98 -20.62 -0.99
C ASN A 53 15.61 -22.12 -1.11
N ILE A 54 14.67 -22.50 -1.97
CA ILE A 54 14.30 -23.90 -2.19
C ILE A 54 15.26 -24.56 -3.20
N TYR A 55 15.61 -23.84 -4.28
CA TYR A 55 16.42 -24.39 -5.38
C TYR A 55 17.87 -24.67 -4.99
N ASN A 56 18.47 -23.78 -4.20
CA ASN A 56 19.86 -23.94 -3.75
C ASN A 56 20.09 -25.22 -2.92
N PHE A 57 19.05 -25.73 -2.24
CA PHE A 57 19.14 -26.94 -1.42
C PHE A 57 18.57 -28.18 -2.11
N ALA A 58 17.81 -28.05 -3.21
CA ALA A 58 17.37 -29.17 -4.04
C ALA A 58 18.57 -29.86 -4.68
N PHE A 59 19.59 -29.09 -5.05
CA PHE A 59 20.89 -29.58 -5.51
C PHE A 59 21.65 -30.40 -4.44
N LEU A 60 21.35 -30.22 -3.15
CA LEU A 60 22.02 -30.87 -2.02
C LEU A 60 21.24 -32.05 -1.41
N GLY A 61 20.08 -32.44 -1.97
CA GLY A 61 19.30 -33.60 -1.48
C GLY A 61 18.53 -33.38 -0.17
N ILE A 62 18.51 -32.16 0.39
CA ILE A 62 17.85 -31.81 1.67
C ILE A 62 16.45 -31.16 1.42
N ALA A 63 16.04 -30.96 0.17
CA ALA A 63 14.98 -30.02 -0.19
C ALA A 63 13.52 -30.43 0.07
N SER A 64 13.18 -31.73 0.15
CA SER A 64 11.75 -32.11 0.13
C SER A 64 10.97 -31.58 1.35
N SER A 65 11.58 -31.54 2.54
CA SER A 65 10.86 -31.10 3.76
C SER A 65 10.64 -29.58 3.81
N ARG A 66 11.63 -28.79 3.37
CA ARG A 66 11.51 -27.33 3.29
C ARG A 66 10.56 -26.88 2.18
N TYR A 67 10.62 -27.55 1.02
CA TYR A 67 9.66 -27.33 -0.06
C TYR A 67 8.22 -27.56 0.41
N ASP A 68 7.97 -28.71 1.03
CA ASP A 68 6.65 -29.06 1.56
C ASP A 68 6.19 -28.07 2.64
N GLY A 69 7.11 -27.47 3.41
CA GLY A 69 6.84 -26.39 4.34
C GLY A 69 6.33 -25.13 3.65
N VAL A 70 7.06 -24.60 2.66
CA VAL A 70 6.66 -23.38 1.93
C VAL A 70 5.32 -23.55 1.23
N VAL A 71 5.09 -24.72 0.61
CA VAL A 71 3.82 -25.02 -0.05
C VAL A 71 2.67 -25.08 0.97
N LYS A 72 2.89 -25.70 2.15
CA LYS A 72 1.88 -25.72 3.22
C LYS A 72 1.57 -24.33 3.75
N ASP A 73 2.58 -23.49 3.97
CA ASP A 73 2.41 -22.12 4.44
C ASP A 73 1.59 -21.30 3.43
N PHE A 74 1.92 -21.39 2.14
CA PHE A 74 1.14 -20.78 1.06
C PHE A 74 -0.33 -21.22 1.07
N ILE A 75 -0.58 -22.54 1.14
CA ILE A 75 -1.95 -23.08 1.17
C ILE A 75 -2.71 -22.59 2.40
N ASN A 76 -2.05 -22.53 3.56
CA ASN A 76 -2.67 -22.10 4.80
C ASN A 76 -3.00 -20.60 4.77
N GLU A 77 -2.08 -19.76 4.29
CA GLU A 77 -2.33 -18.33 4.07
C GLU A 77 -3.50 -18.13 3.10
N ALA A 78 -3.49 -18.82 1.96
CA ALA A 78 -4.58 -18.75 0.98
C ALA A 78 -5.94 -19.15 1.57
N LYS A 79 -5.99 -20.21 2.39
CA LYS A 79 -7.21 -20.64 3.09
C LYS A 79 -7.69 -19.62 4.10
N VAL A 80 -6.78 -18.99 4.84
CA VAL A 80 -7.15 -17.91 5.77
C VAL A 80 -7.73 -16.74 4.98
N MET A 81 -7.02 -16.24 3.96
CA MET A 81 -7.51 -15.14 3.12
C MET A 81 -8.88 -15.44 2.50
N ALA A 82 -9.08 -16.65 1.98
CA ALA A 82 -10.35 -17.10 1.38
C ALA A 82 -11.52 -17.10 2.37
N SER A 83 -11.26 -17.24 3.67
CA SER A 83 -12.29 -17.24 4.72
C SER A 83 -12.69 -15.85 5.22
N LEU A 84 -12.03 -14.79 4.70
CA LEU A 84 -12.21 -13.43 5.15
C LEU A 84 -12.94 -12.59 4.10
N GLU A 85 -14.01 -11.92 4.52
CA GLU A 85 -14.74 -10.98 3.69
C GLU A 85 -15.07 -9.73 4.52
N HIS A 86 -14.29 -8.67 4.33
CA HIS A 86 -14.49 -7.41 5.03
C HIS A 86 -13.88 -6.24 4.26
N LYS A 87 -14.56 -5.08 4.30
CA LYS A 87 -14.18 -3.88 3.54
C LYS A 87 -12.78 -3.33 3.87
N TYR A 88 -12.28 -3.62 5.07
CA TYR A 88 -10.99 -3.14 5.57
C TYR A 88 -9.95 -4.26 5.73
N ILE A 89 -10.19 -5.44 5.11
CA ILE A 89 -9.23 -6.56 5.03
C ILE A 89 -8.96 -6.83 3.55
N LEU A 90 -7.71 -7.08 3.19
CA LEU A 90 -7.32 -7.33 1.80
C LEU A 90 -7.87 -8.69 1.35
N PRO A 91 -8.74 -8.76 0.33
CA PRO A 91 -9.27 -10.03 -0.15
C PRO A 91 -8.28 -10.73 -1.09
N LEU A 92 -8.41 -12.05 -1.19
CA LEU A 92 -7.75 -12.87 -2.20
C LEU A 92 -8.67 -13.03 -3.41
N LEU A 93 -8.21 -12.64 -4.60
CA LEU A 93 -8.99 -12.75 -5.84
C LEU A 93 -8.77 -14.07 -6.55
N ALA A 94 -7.51 -14.54 -6.60
CA ALA A 94 -7.12 -15.79 -7.22
C ALA A 94 -5.75 -16.27 -6.71
N ILE A 95 -5.41 -17.52 -7.00
CA ILE A 95 -4.06 -18.07 -6.82
C ILE A 95 -3.48 -18.54 -8.15
N ILE A 96 -2.17 -18.47 -8.28
CA ILE A 96 -1.41 -19.09 -9.37
C ILE A 96 -0.50 -20.14 -8.75
N THR A 97 -0.61 -21.38 -9.24
CA THR A 97 0.29 -22.49 -8.86
C THR A 97 0.74 -23.24 -10.11
N GLU A 98 1.98 -22.98 -10.54
CA GLU A 98 2.55 -23.52 -11.79
C GLU A 98 3.96 -24.04 -11.58
N ASP A 99 4.29 -25.13 -12.28
CA ASP A 99 5.64 -25.65 -12.39
C ASP A 99 6.34 -24.99 -13.59
N SER A 100 7.46 -24.30 -13.35
CA SER A 100 8.34 -23.78 -14.39
C SER A 100 9.21 -24.90 -14.94
N TRP A 101 9.34 -24.92 -16.27
CA TRP A 101 10.15 -25.89 -17.03
C TRP A 101 11.65 -25.86 -16.67
N LEU A 102 12.13 -24.76 -16.06
CA LEU A 102 13.49 -24.64 -15.53
C LEU A 102 13.63 -25.15 -14.09
N GLY A 103 12.65 -25.93 -13.60
CA GLY A 103 12.64 -26.51 -12.26
C GLY A 103 12.14 -25.56 -11.17
N GLY A 104 11.31 -24.56 -11.52
CA GLY A 104 10.86 -23.51 -10.61
C GLY A 104 9.37 -23.54 -10.25
N THR A 105 8.98 -23.81 -9.02
CA THR A 105 7.63 -23.60 -8.50
C THR A 105 7.26 -22.11 -8.41
N THR A 106 6.19 -21.72 -9.09
CA THR A 106 5.55 -20.40 -9.02
C THR A 106 4.32 -20.49 -8.13
N LEU A 107 4.34 -19.80 -6.97
CA LEU A 107 3.21 -19.66 -6.07
C LEU A 107 2.89 -18.16 -5.94
N CYS A 108 1.72 -17.75 -6.41
CA CYS A 108 1.32 -16.33 -6.33
C CYS A 108 -0.07 -16.15 -5.73
N PHE A 109 -0.22 -15.06 -4.98
CA PHE A 109 -1.51 -14.51 -4.59
C PHE A 109 -1.87 -13.35 -5.53
N VAL A 110 -3.08 -13.37 -6.07
CA VAL A 110 -3.64 -12.28 -6.88
C VAL A 110 -4.63 -11.51 -6.03
N MET A 111 -4.38 -10.21 -5.84
CA MET A 111 -5.12 -9.34 -4.93
C MET A 111 -5.52 -8.03 -5.63
N PRO A 112 -6.48 -7.26 -5.11
CA PRO A 112 -6.80 -5.96 -5.68
C PRO A 112 -5.60 -5.01 -5.61
N MET A 113 -5.38 -4.22 -6.65
CA MET A 113 -4.34 -3.18 -6.63
C MET A 113 -4.71 -2.06 -5.65
N MET A 114 -3.80 -1.81 -4.71
CA MET A 114 -3.86 -0.73 -3.73
C MET A 114 -2.95 0.43 -4.16
N ASP A 115 -3.19 1.64 -3.66
CA ASP A 115 -2.46 2.83 -4.12
C ASP A 115 -1.07 2.93 -3.47
N CYS A 116 -0.95 2.67 -2.16
CA CYS A 116 0.32 2.49 -1.45
C CYS A 116 0.11 1.86 -0.06
N SER A 117 1.19 1.57 0.67
CA SER A 117 1.14 1.34 2.12
C SER A 117 1.05 2.65 2.90
N LEU A 118 0.53 2.61 4.12
CA LEU A 118 0.52 3.73 5.05
C LEU A 118 1.94 4.18 5.36
N TYR A 119 2.88 3.24 5.50
CA TYR A 119 4.29 3.57 5.70
C TYR A 119 4.85 4.43 4.55
N GLN A 120 4.66 4.01 3.29
CA GLN A 120 5.11 4.78 2.12
C GLN A 120 4.50 6.18 2.07
N LEU A 121 3.22 6.31 2.45
CA LEU A 121 2.56 7.61 2.55
C LEU A 121 3.19 8.49 3.63
N MET A 122 3.41 7.95 4.83
CA MET A 122 3.95 8.69 5.97
C MET A 122 5.37 9.21 5.74
N ILE A 123 6.18 8.50 4.96
CA ILE A 123 7.55 8.92 4.64
C ILE A 123 7.66 9.73 3.33
N GLY A 124 6.54 10.13 2.73
CA GLY A 124 6.52 10.93 1.50
C GLY A 124 7.00 10.18 0.25
N LYS A 125 7.01 8.84 0.25
CA LYS A 125 7.37 8.00 -0.91
C LYS A 125 6.15 7.54 -1.71
N SER A 126 5.10 8.35 -1.73
CA SER A 126 3.87 8.10 -2.46
C SER A 126 3.34 9.42 -3.00
N GLU A 127 2.83 9.42 -4.23
CA GLU A 127 2.13 10.58 -4.82
C GLU A 127 0.92 11.00 -3.95
N LEU A 128 0.35 10.06 -3.18
CA LEU A 128 -0.72 10.35 -2.21
C LEU A 128 -0.28 11.33 -1.10
N ALA A 129 1.01 11.53 -0.89
CA ALA A 129 1.53 12.46 0.11
C ALA A 129 1.28 13.92 -0.29
N GLU A 130 1.20 14.21 -1.60
CA GLU A 130 0.88 15.52 -2.14
C GLU A 130 -0.57 15.93 -1.86
N ASP A 131 -1.46 14.97 -1.59
CA ASP A 131 -2.87 15.26 -1.25
C ASP A 131 -3.03 15.90 0.15
N GLY A 132 -1.97 15.96 0.97
CA GLY A 132 -2.01 16.56 2.31
C GLY A 132 -2.90 15.83 3.32
N TYR A 133 -3.39 14.62 2.99
CA TYR A 133 -4.41 13.91 3.78
C TYR A 133 -4.00 13.62 5.23
N PHE A 134 -2.69 13.58 5.51
CA PHE A 134 -2.14 13.47 6.86
C PHE A 134 -1.14 14.58 7.20
N SER A 135 -1.04 15.64 6.38
CA SER A 135 0.01 16.66 6.52
C SER A 135 0.03 17.24 7.94
N PRO A 136 1.17 17.19 8.64
CA PRO A 136 1.31 17.76 9.97
C PRO A 136 1.29 19.29 9.96
N ASP A 137 1.67 19.93 8.84
CA ASP A 137 1.85 21.37 8.75
C ASP A 137 0.52 22.10 8.48
N PRO A 138 -0.01 22.89 9.43
CA PRO A 138 -1.22 23.68 9.23
C PRO A 138 -1.06 24.80 8.19
N LYS A 139 0.19 25.19 7.89
CA LYS A 139 0.54 26.20 6.89
C LYS A 139 0.69 25.59 5.50
N SER A 140 0.63 24.26 5.37
CA SER A 140 0.67 23.59 4.08
C SER A 140 -0.55 23.99 3.25
N GLU A 141 -0.33 24.32 1.98
CA GLU A 141 -1.41 24.60 1.01
C GLU A 141 -2.38 23.41 0.85
N THR A 142 -1.94 22.21 1.26
CA THR A 142 -2.70 20.96 1.20
C THR A 142 -3.42 20.62 2.52
N TYR A 143 -3.29 21.48 3.54
CA TYR A 143 -3.94 21.30 4.83
C TYR A 143 -5.47 21.34 4.70
N HIS A 144 -6.15 20.38 5.33
CA HIS A 144 -7.59 20.28 5.28
C HIS A 144 -8.23 20.57 6.66
N PRO A 145 -9.22 21.46 6.78
CA PRO A 145 -9.86 21.76 8.08
C PRO A 145 -10.51 20.54 8.76
N ALA A 146 -11.02 19.60 7.96
CA ALA A 146 -11.52 18.29 8.43
C ALA A 146 -10.42 17.22 8.67
N LEU A 147 -9.14 17.59 8.73
CA LEU A 147 -8.02 16.64 8.87
C LEU A 147 -8.15 15.79 10.14
N PHE A 148 -8.54 16.41 11.25
CA PHE A 148 -8.75 15.71 12.51
C PHE A 148 -9.80 14.60 12.36
N TYR A 149 -10.96 14.91 11.77
CA TYR A 149 -11.99 13.92 11.47
C TYR A 149 -11.50 12.79 10.59
N ARG A 150 -10.82 13.13 9.49
CA ARG A 150 -10.31 12.15 8.53
C ARG A 150 -9.37 11.16 9.22
N LYS A 151 -8.49 11.66 10.11
CA LYS A 151 -7.63 10.84 10.96
C LYS A 151 -8.46 9.93 11.88
N LEU A 152 -9.48 10.44 12.56
CA LEU A 152 -10.37 9.63 13.41
C LEU A 152 -11.09 8.52 12.64
N VAL A 153 -11.67 8.86 11.48
CA VAL A 153 -12.38 7.90 10.63
C VAL A 153 -11.42 6.84 10.09
N PHE A 154 -10.22 7.23 9.67
CA PHE A 154 -9.20 6.31 9.21
C PHE A 154 -8.77 5.34 10.33
N MET A 155 -8.49 5.84 11.53
CA MET A 155 -8.21 5.02 12.72
C MET A 155 -9.38 4.08 13.04
N LYS A 156 -10.62 4.56 12.95
CA LYS A 156 -11.81 3.73 13.19
C LYS A 156 -11.91 2.59 12.18
N HIS A 157 -11.67 2.86 10.89
CA HIS A 157 -11.72 1.84 9.84
C HIS A 157 -10.66 0.74 10.06
N MET A 158 -9.46 1.10 10.52
CA MET A 158 -8.46 0.09 10.94
C MET A 158 -8.97 -0.74 12.14
N ALA A 159 -9.55 -0.09 13.15
CA ALA A 159 -10.12 -0.78 14.31
C ALA A 159 -11.27 -1.73 13.92
N ASP A 160 -12.14 -1.33 12.99
CA ASP A 160 -13.21 -2.15 12.43
C ASP A 160 -12.64 -3.40 11.73
N GLY A 161 -11.59 -3.22 10.92
CA GLY A 161 -10.88 -4.33 10.28
C GLY A 161 -10.30 -5.32 11.29
N LEU A 162 -9.58 -4.84 12.30
CA LEU A 162 -8.99 -5.70 13.32
C LEU A 162 -10.06 -6.38 14.19
N THR A 163 -11.15 -5.68 14.48
CA THR A 163 -12.32 -6.27 15.18
C THR A 163 -12.89 -7.46 14.42
N TYR A 164 -12.98 -7.34 13.09
CA TYR A 164 -13.44 -8.44 12.25
C TYR A 164 -12.50 -9.65 12.30
N LEU A 165 -11.18 -9.45 12.23
CA LEU A 165 -10.20 -10.54 12.35
C LEU A 165 -10.28 -11.24 13.71
N HIS A 166 -10.28 -10.47 14.80
CA HIS A 166 -10.38 -11.02 16.16
C HIS A 166 -11.70 -11.77 16.37
N GLY A 167 -12.81 -11.29 15.80
CA GLY A 167 -14.10 -11.99 15.82
C GLY A 167 -14.16 -13.26 14.95
N LYS A 168 -13.13 -13.53 14.15
CA LYS A 168 -12.93 -14.79 13.39
C LYS A 168 -11.87 -15.69 14.02
N ASP A 169 -11.46 -15.38 15.25
CA ASP A 169 -10.38 -16.03 15.99
C ASP A 169 -9.03 -15.98 15.27
N ILE A 170 -8.72 -14.84 14.66
CA ILE A 170 -7.50 -14.64 13.85
C ILE A 170 -6.72 -13.45 14.43
N MET A 171 -5.51 -13.73 14.93
CA MET A 171 -4.52 -12.71 15.30
C MET A 171 -3.66 -12.33 14.10
N HIS A 172 -3.41 -11.04 13.88
CA HIS A 172 -2.60 -10.57 12.77
C HIS A 172 -1.10 -10.87 12.97
N ARG A 173 -0.57 -10.63 14.18
CA ARG A 173 0.81 -10.92 14.64
C ARG A 173 1.95 -10.10 14.02
N ASP A 174 1.71 -9.45 12.88
CA ASP A 174 2.68 -8.56 12.22
C ASP A 174 2.03 -7.23 11.78
N LEU A 175 1.22 -6.64 12.66
CA LEU A 175 0.52 -5.40 12.32
C LEU A 175 1.50 -4.22 12.38
N LYS A 176 1.65 -3.49 11.28
CA LYS A 176 2.54 -2.33 11.12
C LYS A 176 2.06 -1.46 9.97
N SER A 177 2.55 -0.22 9.87
CA SER A 177 2.11 0.70 8.81
C SER A 177 2.45 0.22 7.38
N ASN A 178 3.43 -0.67 7.19
CA ASN A 178 3.66 -1.35 5.90
C ASN A 178 2.50 -2.27 5.49
N ASN A 179 1.82 -2.86 6.48
CA ASN A 179 0.75 -3.84 6.30
C ASN A 179 -0.64 -3.20 6.32
N ILE A 180 -0.72 -1.87 6.40
CA ILE A 180 -1.94 -1.10 6.17
C ILE A 180 -1.86 -0.51 4.77
N LEU A 181 -2.59 -1.09 3.82
CA LEU A 181 -2.67 -0.59 2.46
C LEU A 181 -3.77 0.46 2.32
N ILE A 182 -3.58 1.42 1.43
CA ILE A 182 -4.49 2.53 1.22
C ILE A 182 -5.15 2.39 -0.14
N LYS A 183 -6.49 2.49 -0.15
CA LYS A 183 -7.25 2.72 -1.38
C LYS A 183 -7.84 4.13 -1.37
N ARG A 184 -7.43 4.95 -2.33
CA ARG A 184 -8.03 6.25 -2.63
C ARG A 184 -9.44 6.01 -3.19
N LYS A 185 -10.45 6.52 -2.50
CA LYS A 185 -11.84 6.54 -2.96
C LYS A 185 -12.28 7.99 -3.13
N ARG A 186 -12.72 8.34 -4.33
CA ARG A 186 -13.46 9.59 -4.55
C ARG A 186 -14.92 9.34 -4.20
N VAL A 187 -15.41 9.94 -3.12
CA VAL A 187 -16.80 9.77 -2.68
C VAL A 187 -17.57 11.04 -3.02
N ASN A 188 -18.72 10.88 -3.69
CA ASN A 188 -19.71 11.94 -3.82
C ASN A 188 -20.66 11.86 -2.63
N ARG A 189 -20.65 12.86 -1.74
CA ARG A 189 -21.63 13.00 -0.66
C ARG A 189 -22.25 14.39 -0.77
N ASP A 190 -23.56 14.46 -0.95
CA ASP A 190 -24.31 15.73 -1.06
C ASP A 190 -23.76 16.69 -2.14
N GLY A 191 -23.32 16.15 -3.28
CA GLY A 191 -22.69 16.95 -4.36
C GLY A 191 -21.24 17.39 -4.07
N ARG A 192 -20.64 16.94 -2.96
CA ARG A 192 -19.23 17.17 -2.61
C ARG A 192 -18.38 15.94 -2.97
N ARG A 193 -17.34 16.14 -3.79
CA ARG A 193 -16.28 15.14 -4.00
C ARG A 193 -15.32 15.24 -2.83
N VAL A 194 -15.34 14.26 -1.94
CA VAL A 194 -14.40 14.17 -0.82
C VAL A 194 -13.41 13.06 -1.14
N LEU A 195 -12.13 13.41 -1.13
CA LEU A 195 -11.05 12.44 -1.12
C LEU A 195 -11.13 11.63 0.17
N HIS A 196 -11.28 10.32 0.07
CA HIS A 196 -11.36 9.45 1.23
C HIS A 196 -10.36 8.31 1.08
N TYR A 197 -9.46 8.19 2.06
CA TYR A 197 -8.54 7.07 2.13
C TYR A 197 -9.18 5.94 2.91
N ARG A 198 -9.29 4.79 2.27
CA ARG A 198 -9.73 3.55 2.92
C ARG A 198 -8.50 2.75 3.34
N PRO A 199 -8.26 2.52 4.64
CA PRO A 199 -7.27 1.55 5.08
C PRO A 199 -7.76 0.13 4.81
N VAL A 200 -6.84 -0.75 4.44
CA VAL A 200 -7.07 -2.16 4.22
C VAL A 200 -5.90 -2.92 4.84
N ILE A 201 -6.19 -3.72 5.87
CA ILE A 201 -5.19 -4.56 6.54
C ILE A 201 -4.80 -5.70 5.60
N ALA A 202 -3.50 -5.88 5.38
CA ALA A 202 -2.89 -6.85 4.50
C ALA A 202 -1.81 -7.66 5.23
N ASP A 203 -1.32 -8.72 4.59
CA ASP A 203 -0.16 -9.50 5.04
C ASP A 203 -0.33 -10.14 6.44
N TYR A 204 -1.43 -10.86 6.61
CA TYR A 204 -1.73 -11.68 7.77
C TYR A 204 -1.24 -13.14 7.60
N GLY A 205 -0.11 -13.34 6.90
CA GLY A 205 0.47 -14.66 6.63
C GLY A 205 0.89 -15.42 7.90
N LEU A 206 1.33 -14.71 8.94
CA LEU A 206 1.63 -15.29 10.26
C LEU A 206 0.37 -15.70 11.05
N ALA A 207 -0.81 -15.21 10.65
CA ALA A 207 -2.08 -15.58 11.26
C ALA A 207 -2.45 -17.04 10.94
N ALA A 208 -1.95 -17.57 9.83
CA ALA A 208 -2.19 -18.94 9.39
C ALA A 208 -1.44 -20.00 10.23
N GLN A 209 -0.47 -19.59 11.05
CA GLN A 209 0.36 -20.49 11.85
C GLN A 209 -0.35 -21.00 13.13
N ASP A 210 -1.44 -20.36 13.55
CA ASP A 210 -2.15 -20.73 14.79
C ASP A 210 -3.08 -21.93 14.66
N ARG A 211 -3.63 -22.17 13.45
CA ARG A 211 -4.61 -23.24 13.24
C ARG A 211 -4.02 -24.65 13.26
N ILE A 212 -2.69 -24.80 13.23
CA ILE A 212 -2.05 -26.11 13.08
C ILE A 212 -1.02 -26.43 14.17
N VAL A 213 -0.47 -25.47 14.93
CA VAL A 213 0.69 -25.79 15.78
C VAL A 213 0.71 -25.02 17.11
N GLN A 214 0.12 -25.60 18.14
CA GLN A 214 0.38 -25.24 19.55
C GLN A 214 1.77 -25.70 20.06
N SER A 215 2.60 -26.36 19.23
CA SER A 215 3.77 -27.12 19.71
C SER A 215 5.11 -26.88 18.99
N SER A 216 5.23 -25.97 18.02
CA SER A 216 6.50 -25.70 17.31
C SER A 216 6.42 -24.44 16.45
N ILE A 217 6.49 -23.29 17.10
CA ILE A 217 6.89 -22.04 16.43
C ILE A 217 8.34 -22.24 15.96
N ASN A 218 8.57 -22.32 14.64
CA ASN A 218 9.93 -22.45 14.10
C ASN A 218 10.75 -21.20 14.46
N PRO A 219 11.78 -21.30 15.33
CA PRO A 219 12.56 -20.14 15.79
C PRO A 219 13.38 -19.48 14.66
N THR A 220 13.61 -20.22 13.57
CA THR A 220 14.44 -19.80 12.43
C THR A 220 13.81 -18.71 11.57
N TYR A 221 12.48 -18.53 11.58
CA TYR A 221 11.84 -17.42 10.86
C TYR A 221 12.10 -16.06 11.54
N TYR A 222 12.26 -16.11 12.87
CA TYR A 222 12.37 -14.92 13.71
C TYR A 222 13.82 -14.44 13.93
N ASN A 223 14.83 -15.27 13.67
CA ASN A 223 16.23 -14.89 13.92
C ASN A 223 16.85 -13.88 12.93
N GLY A 224 16.20 -13.57 11.80
CA GLY A 224 16.80 -12.72 10.74
C GLY A 224 16.31 -11.27 10.69
N ASN A 225 15.06 -11.00 11.04
CA ASN A 225 14.37 -9.71 10.78
C ASN A 225 13.75 -9.08 12.03
N PHE A 226 14.08 -9.56 13.23
CA PHE A 226 13.46 -9.06 14.46
C PHE A 226 13.64 -7.54 14.63
N SER A 227 14.73 -6.95 14.15
CA SER A 227 15.06 -5.52 14.34
C SER A 227 14.17 -4.54 13.58
N CYS A 228 13.52 -4.94 12.48
CA CYS A 228 12.79 -4.00 11.61
C CYS A 228 11.28 -3.86 11.95
N HIS A 229 10.76 -4.66 12.90
CA HIS A 229 9.36 -4.58 13.36
C HIS A 229 9.20 -4.27 14.84
N LEU A 230 10.31 -4.28 15.61
CA LEU A 230 10.33 -3.93 17.04
C LEU A 230 9.47 -2.72 17.42
N PRO A 231 9.42 -1.63 16.61
CA PRO A 231 8.72 -0.45 17.08
C PRO A 231 7.20 -0.60 17.17
N TRP A 232 6.60 -1.51 16.38
CA TRP A 232 5.16 -1.84 16.44
C TRP A 232 4.87 -3.06 17.32
N SER A 233 5.87 -3.86 17.65
CA SER A 233 5.70 -5.12 18.37
C SER A 233 5.49 -4.93 19.86
N ALA A 234 4.48 -5.61 20.40
CA ALA A 234 4.23 -5.61 21.84
C ALA A 234 5.35 -6.38 22.58
N PRO A 235 5.75 -5.98 23.80
CA PRO A 235 6.87 -6.59 24.52
C PRO A 235 6.75 -8.12 24.69
N GLU A 236 5.54 -8.63 24.92
CA GLU A 236 5.30 -10.05 25.11
C GLU A 236 5.58 -10.91 23.85
N THR A 237 5.52 -10.30 22.66
CA THR A 237 5.77 -10.99 21.38
C THR A 237 7.24 -11.36 21.18
N PHE A 238 8.16 -10.67 21.86
CA PHE A 238 9.60 -11.00 21.80
C PHE A 238 9.90 -12.37 22.42
N ARG A 239 9.01 -12.84 23.31
CA ARG A 239 9.04 -14.17 23.90
C ARG A 239 8.01 -15.12 23.24
N SER A 240 7.56 -14.79 22.03
CA SER A 240 6.56 -15.54 21.26
C SER A 240 5.21 -15.73 21.97
N ARG A 241 4.84 -14.84 22.91
CA ARG A 241 3.57 -14.90 23.65
C ARG A 241 2.52 -14.00 22.97
N PHE A 242 2.14 -14.35 21.76
CA PHE A 242 1.17 -13.59 20.97
C PHE A 242 -0.24 -13.67 21.58
N ARG A 243 -0.94 -12.53 21.58
CA ARG A 243 -2.33 -12.39 22.03
C ARG A 243 -3.08 -11.41 21.12
N TYR A 244 -4.41 -11.37 21.20
CA TYR A 244 -5.20 -10.33 20.52
C TYR A 244 -4.78 -8.92 20.95
N GLU A 245 -4.42 -8.78 22.23
CA GLU A 245 -3.94 -7.54 22.83
C GLU A 245 -2.56 -7.12 22.30
N SER A 246 -1.79 -8.05 21.72
CA SER A 246 -0.54 -7.72 21.02
C SER A 246 -0.83 -6.98 19.71
N ASP A 247 -1.85 -7.37 18.95
CA ASP A 247 -2.27 -6.63 17.76
C ASP A 247 -2.82 -5.24 18.14
N VAL A 248 -3.50 -5.12 19.28
CA VAL A 248 -4.01 -3.83 19.79
C VAL A 248 -2.85 -2.88 20.10
N TYR A 249 -1.77 -3.39 20.70
CA TYR A 249 -0.56 -2.60 20.94
C TYR A 249 -0.03 -2.01 19.63
N SER A 250 0.14 -2.87 18.62
CA SER A 250 0.58 -2.44 17.28
C SER A 250 -0.37 -1.43 16.65
N LEU A 251 -1.68 -1.62 16.82
CA LEU A 251 -2.69 -0.67 16.35
C LEU A 251 -2.57 0.69 17.05
N GLY A 252 -2.23 0.72 18.35
CA GLY A 252 -1.97 1.95 19.11
C GLY A 252 -0.79 2.75 18.56
N ILE A 253 0.28 2.06 18.19
CA ILE A 253 1.43 2.65 17.51
C ILE A 253 1.02 3.27 16.16
N ILE A 254 0.24 2.54 15.36
CA ILE A 254 -0.25 3.02 14.06
C ILE A 254 -1.22 4.19 14.22
N PHE A 255 -2.04 4.20 15.27
CA PHE A 255 -2.88 5.35 15.59
C PHE A 255 -2.06 6.59 15.87
N LEU A 256 -0.92 6.46 16.56
CA LEU A 256 -0.01 7.58 16.76
C LEU A 256 0.61 8.06 15.44
N GLU A 257 1.02 7.16 14.56
CA GLU A 257 1.48 7.49 13.19
C GLU A 257 0.42 8.31 12.44
N VAL A 258 -0.81 7.82 12.38
CA VAL A 258 -1.92 8.50 11.69
C VAL A 258 -2.25 9.83 12.34
N PHE A 259 -2.28 9.89 13.67
CA PHE A 259 -2.70 11.07 14.38
C PHE A 259 -1.67 12.20 14.26
N SER A 260 -0.39 11.87 14.40
CA SER A 260 0.71 12.82 14.23
C SER A 260 1.01 13.16 12.77
N GLY A 261 0.71 12.26 11.82
CA GLY A 261 1.19 12.40 10.44
C GLY A 261 2.69 12.16 10.30
N LEU A 262 3.34 11.63 11.35
CA LEU A 262 4.77 11.35 11.39
C LEU A 262 4.97 9.84 11.48
N CYS A 263 6.00 9.34 10.81
CA CYS A 263 6.51 8.02 11.09
C CYS A 263 7.48 8.13 12.27
N PRO A 264 7.16 7.61 13.48
CA PRO A 264 7.96 7.79 14.68
C PRO A 264 9.40 7.27 14.58
N TYR A 265 9.68 6.51 13.52
CA TYR A 265 10.89 5.71 13.39
C TYR A 265 11.82 6.20 12.27
N THR A 266 11.43 7.22 11.50
CA THR A 266 12.33 7.82 10.51
C THR A 266 13.55 8.44 11.21
N GLY A 267 14.71 7.78 11.06
CA GLY A 267 16.02 8.29 11.49
C GLY A 267 16.60 7.69 12.77
N ASN A 268 15.83 6.98 13.60
CA ASN A 268 16.28 6.49 14.92
C ASN A 268 15.86 5.04 15.26
N TYR A 269 15.68 4.15 14.27
CA TYR A 269 15.36 2.73 14.51
C TYR A 269 16.31 2.03 15.49
N GLN A 270 17.58 2.47 15.54
CA GLN A 270 18.64 1.90 16.36
C GLN A 270 18.39 2.04 17.88
N GLN A 271 17.52 2.97 18.30
CA GLN A 271 17.19 3.16 19.72
C GLN A 271 16.15 2.15 20.23
N PHE A 272 15.42 1.48 19.33
CA PHE A 272 14.40 0.51 19.68
C PHE A 272 15.02 -0.88 19.71
N SER A 273 15.49 -1.29 20.88
CA SER A 273 15.80 -2.70 21.18
C SER A 273 14.62 -3.37 21.88
N SER A 274 14.59 -4.71 21.89
CA SER A 274 13.64 -5.46 22.73
C SER A 274 13.67 -4.99 24.18
N ASP A 275 14.89 -4.78 24.71
CA ASP A 275 15.11 -4.39 26.10
C ASP A 275 14.56 -2.99 26.38
N ALA A 276 14.76 -2.04 25.47
CA ALA A 276 14.24 -0.69 25.63
C ALA A 276 12.70 -0.68 25.64
N VAL A 277 12.06 -1.41 24.72
CA VAL A 277 10.59 -1.52 24.66
C VAL A 277 10.03 -2.22 25.90
N GLU A 278 10.71 -3.26 26.41
CA GLU A 278 10.39 -3.93 27.67
C GLU A 278 10.54 -3.01 28.89
N GLN A 279 11.52 -2.09 28.88
CA GLN A 279 11.70 -1.07 29.92
C GLN A 279 10.72 0.11 29.80
N GLY A 280 9.74 0.02 28.90
CA GLY A 280 8.70 1.03 28.75
C GLY A 280 9.04 2.13 27.74
N LEU A 281 10.09 2.00 26.93
CA LEU A 281 10.31 2.90 25.80
C LEU A 281 9.07 2.87 24.90
N ARG A 282 8.51 4.03 24.64
CA ARG A 282 7.42 4.24 23.69
C ARG A 282 7.83 5.36 22.74
N PRO A 283 7.27 5.40 21.51
CA PRO A 283 7.56 6.48 20.59
C PRO A 283 7.20 7.83 21.21
N ASN A 284 8.18 8.72 21.33
CA ASN A 284 7.96 10.08 21.79
C ASN A 284 7.49 10.93 20.61
N ILE A 285 6.24 10.76 20.18
CA ILE A 285 5.64 11.71 19.25
C ILE A 285 4.92 12.78 20.06
N MET A 286 5.70 13.79 20.43
CA MET A 286 5.13 15.08 20.77
C MET A 286 4.60 15.68 19.46
N LEU A 287 3.32 16.03 19.42
CA LEU A 287 2.88 17.05 18.47
C LEU A 287 3.80 18.25 18.66
N ASN A 288 4.33 18.79 17.56
CA ASN A 288 5.16 19.97 17.69
C ASN A 288 4.32 21.14 18.26
N LYS A 289 5.00 22.19 18.73
CA LYS A 289 4.32 23.31 19.40
C LYS A 289 3.27 23.97 18.49
N GLU A 290 3.56 24.08 17.19
CA GLU A 290 2.66 24.66 16.20
C GLU A 290 1.42 23.78 15.95
N GLU A 291 1.58 22.46 15.84
CA GLU A 291 0.47 21.51 15.72
C GLU A 291 -0.42 21.51 16.95
N THR A 292 0.20 21.53 18.14
CA THR A 292 -0.52 21.57 19.41
C THR A 292 -1.31 22.87 19.52
N GLU A 293 -0.72 24.01 19.19
CA GLU A 293 -1.39 25.32 19.17
C GLU A 293 -2.50 25.38 18.11
N HIS A 294 -2.27 24.79 16.93
CA HIS A 294 -3.27 24.72 15.87
C HIS A 294 -4.48 23.88 16.27
N TYR A 295 -4.28 22.65 16.75
CA TYR A 295 -5.40 21.85 17.23
C TYR A 295 -6.11 22.50 18.41
N ARG A 296 -5.37 23.18 19.31
CA ARG A 296 -5.94 23.98 20.42
C ARG A 296 -6.78 25.17 19.93
N ALA A 297 -6.45 25.73 18.77
CA ALA A 297 -7.20 26.82 18.15
C ALA A 297 -8.47 26.33 17.42
N THR A 298 -8.56 25.04 17.10
CA THR A 298 -9.78 24.45 16.52
C THR A 298 -10.74 23.95 17.59
N HIS A 299 -12.03 23.77 17.24
CA HIS A 299 -13.00 23.14 18.15
C HIS A 299 -12.64 21.68 18.53
N TRP A 300 -11.64 21.07 17.87
CA TRP A 300 -11.14 19.73 18.14
C TRP A 300 -10.29 19.63 19.40
N ALA A 301 -9.80 20.76 19.94
CA ALA A 301 -8.98 20.84 21.14
C ALA A 301 -9.54 20.00 22.31
N GLN A 302 -10.85 20.08 22.52
CA GLN A 302 -11.56 19.38 23.59
C GLN A 302 -11.53 17.85 23.45
N HIS A 303 -11.30 17.34 22.24
CA HIS A 303 -11.27 15.91 21.95
C HIS A 303 -9.85 15.33 21.95
N LEU A 304 -8.80 16.17 21.90
CA LEU A 304 -7.40 15.72 21.96
C LEU A 304 -7.12 14.78 23.14
N PRO A 305 -7.52 15.10 24.39
CA PRO A 305 -7.24 14.21 25.51
C PRO A 305 -7.85 12.82 25.30
N ALA A 306 -9.07 12.73 24.79
CA ALA A 306 -9.75 11.46 24.57
C ALA A 306 -9.05 10.57 23.53
N VAL A 307 -8.46 11.19 22.50
CA VAL A 307 -7.68 10.48 21.47
C VAL A 307 -6.35 9.98 22.04
N PHE A 308 -5.60 10.85 22.73
CA PHE A 308 -4.34 10.45 23.36
C PHE A 308 -4.54 9.38 24.45
N GLU A 309 -5.60 9.48 25.24
CA GLU A 309 -5.96 8.44 26.21
C GLU A 309 -6.31 7.11 25.53
N LEU A 310 -6.92 7.12 24.34
CA LEU A 310 -7.16 5.89 23.58
C LEU A 310 -5.84 5.29 23.09
N ILE A 311 -4.99 6.09 22.43
CA ILE A 311 -3.68 5.66 21.93
C ILE A 311 -2.86 5.07 23.07
N LYS A 312 -2.81 5.76 24.22
CA LYS A 312 -2.07 5.29 25.39
C LYS A 312 -2.62 4.01 26.00
N ALA A 313 -3.94 3.84 26.01
CA ALA A 313 -4.55 2.62 26.48
C ALA A 313 -4.19 1.42 25.59
N CYS A 314 -4.05 1.61 24.27
CA CYS A 314 -3.71 0.53 23.34
C CYS A 314 -2.34 -0.09 23.62
N TRP A 315 -1.36 0.66 24.09
CA TRP A 315 0.00 0.18 24.34
C TRP A 315 0.37 0.05 25.82
N HIS A 316 -0.65 -0.11 26.67
CA HIS A 316 -0.48 -0.36 28.10
C HIS A 316 0.47 -1.54 28.33
N GLU A 317 1.31 -1.47 29.38
CA GLU A 317 2.32 -2.49 29.68
C GLU A 317 1.67 -3.88 29.86
N THR A 318 0.69 -3.97 30.75
CA THR A 318 -0.16 -5.15 30.93
C THR A 318 -1.09 -5.35 29.72
N PRO A 319 -1.02 -6.49 28.98
CA PRO A 319 -1.87 -6.76 27.83
C PRO A 319 -3.37 -6.67 28.15
N GLU A 320 -3.80 -7.25 29.27
CA GLU A 320 -5.21 -7.35 29.67
C GLU A 320 -5.87 -6.00 29.98
N GLN A 321 -5.07 -4.95 30.19
CA GLN A 321 -5.55 -3.59 30.39
C GLN A 321 -5.75 -2.83 29.07
N ARG A 322 -5.24 -3.39 27.96
CA ARG A 322 -5.43 -2.80 26.63
C ARG A 322 -6.90 -2.99 26.21
N PRO A 323 -7.53 -1.99 25.57
CA PRO A 323 -8.89 -2.13 25.05
C PRO A 323 -8.93 -3.17 23.92
N SER A 324 -10.04 -3.88 23.74
CA SER A 324 -10.22 -4.69 22.53
C SER A 324 -10.29 -3.81 21.28
N ALA A 325 -9.98 -4.35 20.10
CA ALA A 325 -10.13 -3.65 18.82
C ALA A 325 -11.56 -3.10 18.64
N ARG A 326 -12.57 -3.85 19.09
CA ARG A 326 -13.97 -3.42 19.12
C ARG A 326 -14.16 -2.16 19.96
N ARG A 327 -13.58 -2.14 21.16
CA ARG A 327 -13.68 -1.00 22.07
C ARG A 327 -12.97 0.23 21.49
N CYS A 328 -11.87 0.05 20.78
CA CYS A 328 -11.22 1.13 20.04
C CYS A 328 -12.14 1.71 18.97
N SER A 329 -12.78 0.86 18.15
CA SER A 329 -13.74 1.30 17.14
C SER A 329 -14.92 2.07 17.75
N GLU A 330 -15.50 1.56 18.85
CA GLU A 330 -16.62 2.22 19.56
C GLU A 330 -16.23 3.59 20.13
N ARG A 331 -15.01 3.74 20.66
CA ARG A 331 -14.51 5.02 21.20
C ARG A 331 -14.28 6.02 20.06
N LEU A 332 -13.63 5.60 18.97
CA LEU A 332 -13.42 6.45 17.79
C LEU A 332 -14.74 6.82 17.11
N GLY A 333 -15.69 5.90 17.05
CA GLY A 333 -17.04 6.13 16.51
C GLY A 333 -17.79 7.22 17.27
N ARG A 334 -17.72 7.23 18.60
CA ARG A 334 -18.30 8.30 19.43
C ARG A 334 -17.67 9.66 19.13
N LEU A 335 -16.34 9.72 19.00
CA LEU A 335 -15.63 10.95 18.61
C LEU A 335 -16.04 11.43 17.21
N CYS A 336 -16.22 10.52 16.26
CA CYS A 336 -16.69 10.83 14.90
C CYS A 336 -18.14 11.32 14.84
N GLN A 337 -19.01 10.87 15.76
CA GLN A 337 -20.43 11.25 15.78
C GLN A 337 -20.64 12.68 16.30
N LEU A 338 -19.83 13.11 17.27
CA LEU A 338 -19.86 14.47 17.83
C LEU A 338 -19.58 15.55 16.77
N GLU A 339 -18.93 15.19 15.68
CA GLU A 339 -18.69 16.07 14.53
C GLU A 339 -19.90 16.34 13.65
N ASN A 340 -20.70 15.31 13.37
CA ASN A 340 -21.85 15.46 12.47
C ASN A 340 -22.89 16.45 13.02
N THR A 341 -22.77 16.83 14.29
CA THR A 341 -23.61 17.80 15.00
C THR A 341 -22.95 19.16 15.24
N ALA A 342 -21.67 19.35 14.89
CA ALA A 342 -20.96 20.61 15.11
C ALA A 342 -21.32 21.66 14.03
N PRO A 343 -21.46 22.96 14.37
CA PRO A 343 -21.62 24.03 13.39
C PRO A 343 -20.40 24.07 12.45
N ARG A 344 -20.64 24.10 11.14
CA ARG A 344 -19.56 24.14 10.14
C ARG A 344 -18.90 25.51 10.12
N ASP A 345 -17.57 25.50 10.08
CA ASP A 345 -16.77 26.70 9.84
C ASP A 345 -16.93 27.16 8.37
N PRO A 346 -17.37 28.41 8.12
CA PRO A 346 -17.49 28.97 6.77
C PRO A 346 -16.18 28.93 5.96
N GLN A 347 -15.02 29.07 6.61
CA GLN A 347 -13.72 29.00 5.93
C GLN A 347 -13.43 27.59 5.43
N ALA A 348 -13.82 26.58 6.21
CA ALA A 348 -13.71 25.18 5.79
C ALA A 348 -14.60 24.85 4.60
N GLU A 349 -15.78 25.48 4.50
CA GLU A 349 -16.66 25.30 3.33
C GLU A 349 -16.10 25.93 2.05
N GLU A 350 -15.42 27.07 2.16
CA GLU A 350 -14.78 27.73 1.02
C GLU A 350 -13.54 26.94 0.55
N ILE A 351 -12.71 26.44 1.46
CA ILE A 351 -11.59 25.54 1.14
C ILE A 351 -12.10 24.28 0.42
N ASP A 352 -13.14 23.63 0.96
CA ASP A 352 -13.81 22.49 0.31
C ASP A 352 -14.32 22.83 -1.10
N ARG A 353 -14.75 24.07 -1.33
CA ARG A 353 -15.22 24.53 -2.65
C ARG A 353 -14.08 24.69 -3.64
N LEU A 354 -12.97 25.28 -3.22
CA LEU A 354 -11.80 25.49 -4.06
C LEU A 354 -11.11 24.17 -4.39
N THR A 355 -10.95 23.28 -3.41
CA THR A 355 -10.41 21.92 -3.64
C THR A 355 -11.25 21.17 -4.69
N ARG A 356 -12.59 21.30 -4.67
CA ARG A 356 -13.47 20.71 -5.70
C ARG A 356 -13.19 21.25 -7.11
N GLN A 357 -12.93 22.54 -7.24
CA GLN A 357 -12.59 23.13 -8.54
C GLN A 357 -11.22 22.64 -9.04
N CYS A 358 -10.21 22.58 -8.16
CA CYS A 358 -8.89 22.06 -8.52
C CYS A 358 -8.94 20.61 -8.99
N ASP A 359 -9.65 19.74 -8.25
CA ASP A 359 -9.81 18.32 -8.62
C ASP A 359 -10.52 18.11 -9.96
N GLU A 360 -11.51 18.95 -10.27
CA GLU A 360 -12.21 18.90 -11.56
C GLU A 360 -11.31 19.33 -12.71
N LEU A 361 -10.54 20.39 -12.51
CA LEU A 361 -9.56 20.87 -13.47
C LEU A 361 -8.46 19.83 -13.72
N GLN A 362 -7.95 19.20 -12.65
CA GLN A 362 -6.95 18.15 -12.77
C GLN A 362 -7.50 16.94 -13.53
N ARG A 363 -8.75 16.53 -13.28
CA ARG A 363 -9.36 15.42 -14.05
C ARG A 363 -9.51 15.77 -15.53
N LYS A 364 -9.96 16.98 -15.85
CA LYS A 364 -10.05 17.44 -17.25
C LYS A 364 -8.68 17.44 -17.91
N LYS A 365 -7.63 17.82 -17.17
CA LYS A 365 -6.24 17.74 -17.65
C LYS A 365 -5.84 16.30 -17.96
N ASP A 366 -6.04 15.37 -17.02
CA ASP A 366 -5.67 13.95 -17.22
C ASP A 366 -6.46 13.32 -18.40
N GLU A 367 -7.75 13.66 -18.55
CA GLU A 367 -8.58 13.22 -19.68
C GLU A 367 -8.05 13.75 -21.02
N LEU A 368 -7.68 15.03 -21.07
CA LEU A 368 -7.09 15.66 -22.25
C LEU A 368 -5.71 15.09 -22.59
N GLU A 369 -4.89 14.77 -21.59
CA GLU A 369 -3.58 14.14 -21.79
C GLU A 369 -3.73 12.72 -22.35
N ALA A 370 -4.66 11.92 -21.81
CA ALA A 370 -4.94 10.58 -22.34
C ALA A 370 -5.49 10.62 -23.78
N GLU A 371 -6.34 11.61 -24.10
CA GLU A 371 -6.84 11.82 -25.46
C GLU A 371 -5.73 12.27 -26.41
N LYS A 372 -4.84 13.16 -25.97
CA LYS A 372 -3.66 13.58 -26.74
C LYS A 372 -2.78 12.39 -27.08
N GLU A 373 -2.47 11.52 -26.11
CA GLU A 373 -1.68 10.31 -26.38
C GLU A 373 -2.38 9.36 -27.36
N ARG A 374 -3.71 9.23 -27.30
CA ARG A 374 -4.48 8.44 -28.26
C ARG A 374 -4.32 9.01 -29.68
N LEU A 375 -4.50 10.31 -29.84
CA LEU A 375 -4.36 11.00 -31.13
C LEU A 375 -2.93 10.93 -31.67
N ASP A 376 -1.91 11.03 -30.82
CA ASP A 376 -0.50 10.92 -31.23
C ASP A 376 -0.16 9.50 -31.74
N ARG A 377 -0.70 8.46 -31.07
CA ARG A 377 -0.59 7.07 -31.55
C ARG A 377 -1.27 6.89 -32.91
N GLU A 378 -2.46 7.44 -33.07
CA GLU A 378 -3.23 7.36 -34.32
C GLU A 378 -2.54 8.11 -35.47
N ASN A 379 -2.02 9.31 -35.22
CA ASN A 379 -1.23 10.08 -36.20
C ASN A 379 0.05 9.36 -36.61
N THR A 380 0.72 8.69 -35.68
CA THR A 380 1.92 7.91 -35.99
C THR A 380 1.58 6.72 -36.87
N LYS A 381 0.45 6.05 -36.60
CA LYS A 381 -0.07 4.95 -37.43
C LYS A 381 -0.38 5.43 -38.85
N LEU A 382 -1.13 6.53 -39.00
CA LEU A 382 -1.47 7.12 -40.31
C LEU A 382 -0.21 7.55 -41.09
N ARG A 383 0.79 8.15 -40.42
CA ARG A 383 2.07 8.51 -41.06
C ARG A 383 2.83 7.27 -41.56
N ASN A 384 2.79 6.17 -40.81
CA ASN A 384 3.43 4.92 -41.22
C ASN A 384 2.67 4.27 -42.38
N GLU A 385 1.33 4.30 -42.37
CA GLU A 385 0.49 3.83 -43.47
C GLU A 385 0.72 4.65 -44.74
N GLN A 386 0.75 5.98 -44.67
CA GLN A 386 1.09 6.84 -45.82
C GLN A 386 2.49 6.54 -46.36
N LYS A 387 3.50 6.40 -45.49
CA LYS A 387 4.86 6.01 -45.91
C LYS A 387 4.88 4.64 -46.59
N SER A 388 4.06 3.70 -46.13
CA SER A 388 3.94 2.38 -46.77
C SER A 388 3.24 2.46 -48.13
N HIS A 389 2.25 3.34 -48.28
CA HIS A 389 1.53 3.58 -49.53
C HIS A 389 2.42 4.26 -50.58
N TRP A 390 3.22 5.25 -50.19
CA TRP A 390 4.24 5.86 -51.06
C TRP A 390 5.33 4.87 -51.49
N ARG A 391 5.62 3.84 -50.68
CA ARG A 391 6.55 2.76 -51.03
C ARG A 391 5.93 1.68 -51.92
N SER A 392 4.60 1.63 -52.04
CA SER A 392 3.86 0.61 -52.80
C SER A 392 3.14 1.14 -54.04
N SER A 393 3.10 2.45 -54.27
CA SER A 393 2.63 3.03 -55.55
C SER A 393 3.66 2.81 -56.68
N PRO A 394 3.28 2.14 -57.79
CA PRO A 394 4.11 2.05 -58.97
C PRO A 394 4.22 3.42 -59.65
N ASN A 395 5.43 3.82 -60.03
CA ASN A 395 5.70 5.00 -60.86
C ASN A 395 4.78 5.04 -62.10
N SER A 396 3.83 5.97 -62.12
CA SER A 396 3.26 6.48 -63.37
C SER A 396 3.75 7.92 -63.56
N PHE A 397 4.99 8.06 -64.04
CA PHE A 397 5.45 9.31 -64.64
C PHE A 397 5.91 9.00 -66.07
N PHE A 398 5.03 9.32 -67.02
CA PHE A 398 5.39 9.49 -68.41
C PHE A 398 6.47 10.57 -68.51
N GLY A 399 7.51 10.29 -69.31
CA GLY A 399 8.69 11.12 -69.40
C GLY A 399 8.48 12.47 -70.07
N CYS A 400 9.35 13.42 -69.71
CA CYS A 400 9.99 14.30 -70.68
C CYS A 400 11.37 14.73 -70.13
N PRO A 401 12.38 14.89 -71.00
CA PRO A 401 13.79 14.79 -70.65
C PRO A 401 14.43 16.15 -70.36
N GLY A 402 15.42 16.17 -69.47
CA GLY A 402 16.27 17.35 -69.26
C GLY A 402 17.05 17.30 -67.95
N ALA A 403 18.07 16.46 -67.88
CA ALA A 403 19.17 16.69 -66.92
C ALA A 403 20.10 17.76 -67.49
N PRO A 404 20.74 18.57 -66.63
CA PRO A 404 22.18 18.41 -66.51
C PRO A 404 22.66 18.30 -65.06
N THR A 405 23.38 17.21 -64.81
CA THR A 405 24.70 17.10 -64.16
C THR A 405 25.20 18.23 -63.25
N GLY A 406 25.61 17.87 -62.02
CA GLY A 406 26.49 18.71 -61.21
C GLY A 406 26.68 18.24 -59.77
N GLU A 407 27.58 17.28 -59.57
CA GLU A 407 28.44 17.06 -58.40
C GLU A 407 27.86 17.04 -56.97
N ALA A 408 27.96 15.85 -56.38
CA ALA A 408 27.97 15.63 -54.95
C ALA A 408 29.39 15.86 -54.38
N GLN A 409 29.43 16.37 -53.13
CA GLN A 409 30.38 16.07 -52.04
C GLN A 409 31.15 17.25 -51.43
N ALA A 410 31.31 17.15 -50.10
CA ALA A 410 32.17 17.91 -49.18
C ALA A 410 31.54 19.23 -48.68
N LEU A 411 31.35 19.52 -47.39
CA LEU A 411 32.18 19.27 -46.21
C LEU A 411 31.34 19.21 -44.92
N ARG A 412 31.75 18.31 -44.02
CA ARG A 412 31.42 18.33 -42.60
C ARG A 412 32.13 19.50 -41.89
N ALA A 413 31.49 19.93 -40.80
CA ALA A 413 32.06 20.37 -39.53
C ALA A 413 32.42 21.85 -39.30
N ALA A 414 32.22 22.20 -38.02
CA ALA A 414 32.74 23.33 -37.25
C ALA A 414 31.92 24.63 -37.26
N GLY A 415 31.36 24.95 -36.08
CA GLY A 415 30.71 26.21 -35.79
C GLY A 415 30.25 26.32 -34.34
N HIS A 416 31.15 26.06 -33.39
CA HIS A 416 30.94 26.32 -31.97
C HIS A 416 31.09 27.84 -31.68
N ARG A 417 30.17 28.37 -30.87
CA ARG A 417 30.25 29.60 -30.02
C ARG A 417 30.21 30.99 -30.67
N ARG A 418 29.21 31.78 -30.24
CA ARG A 418 29.29 33.09 -29.52
C ARG A 418 27.86 33.66 -29.40
N SER A 419 27.25 33.70 -28.21
CA SER A 419 27.37 34.70 -27.12
C SER A 419 26.36 35.86 -27.21
N ALA A 420 25.42 35.85 -26.26
CA ALA A 420 24.95 36.96 -25.39
C ALA A 420 24.20 38.19 -25.96
N SER A 421 23.45 38.80 -25.03
CA SER A 421 22.68 40.07 -25.02
C SER A 421 21.20 39.87 -25.41
N ILE A 422 20.18 40.19 -24.59
CA ILE A 422 20.05 41.04 -23.39
C ILE A 422 19.04 40.38 -22.44
#